data_AF-A0A243Q2J8-F1
#
_entry.id   AF-A0A243Q2J8-F1
#
_cell.length_a   1.000
_cell.length_b   1.000
_cell.length_c   1.000
_cell.angle_alpha   90.00
_cell.angle_beta   90.00
_cell.angle_gamma   90.00
#
_symmetry.space_group_name_H-M   'P 1'
#
loop_
_entity.id
_entity.type
_entity.pdbx_description
1 polymer ?
#
loop_
_entity_poly.entity_id
_entity_poly.type
_entity_poly.pdbx_seq_one_letter_code
_entity_poly.pdbx_strand_id
1 'polypeptide(L)'
;MNSAVAAMQVLVSRQDRFDKGGPVMEAARELVGNGVITCKADDHRAQRPVVKPAFHRSRVAGYTEVMRECVVEATSSWRAGQVLDVGTAMYRVAGLVVARTLVSAPAGRQAAQVMAEALPELLRGLLRRMLIPADWVHRVPTPANRRFDAARARLDATIGEVIAQYRQQEQGRQDLLSQIMVGDEDSGRRPGDAEVRDQVMSVLAAGVETSASLLAWTFQLLARHPEIQHRLW
;
A
#
# COMPACT_ATOMS: atom_id res chain seq x y z
N MET A 1 4.44 -6.52 31.19
CA MET A 1 3.30 -6.10 30.34
C MET A 1 3.37 -6.67 28.91
N ASN A 2 4.54 -7.03 28.37
CA ASN A 2 4.66 -7.72 27.07
C ASN A 2 5.08 -9.19 27.26
N SER A 3 4.14 -10.07 27.61
CA SER A 3 4.40 -11.52 27.71
C SER A 3 3.90 -12.24 26.46
N ALA A 4 4.52 -13.37 26.11
CA ALA A 4 4.06 -14.22 25.00
C ALA A 4 2.59 -14.66 25.20
N VAL A 5 2.19 -14.87 26.45
CA VAL A 5 0.81 -15.19 26.83
C VAL A 5 -0.15 -14.04 26.49
N ALA A 6 0.23 -12.79 26.81
CA ALA A 6 -0.58 -11.63 26.46
C ALA A 6 -0.69 -11.44 24.93
N ALA A 7 0.41 -11.66 24.20
CA ALA A 7 0.38 -11.64 22.73
C ALA A 7 -0.55 -12.71 22.15
N MET A 8 -0.52 -13.94 22.68
CA MET A 8 -1.41 -15.03 22.27
C MET A 8 -2.88 -14.76 22.62
N GLN A 9 -3.15 -14.05 23.71
CA GLN A 9 -4.50 -13.60 24.06
C GLN A 9 -5.06 -12.63 23.03
N VAL A 10 -4.27 -11.61 22.65
CA VAL A 10 -4.70 -10.59 21.69
C VAL A 10 -4.78 -11.14 20.26
N LEU A 11 -3.78 -11.92 19.83
CA LEU A 11 -3.65 -12.31 18.41
C LEU A 11 -4.39 -13.59 18.02
N VAL A 12 -4.71 -14.47 18.98
CA VAL A 12 -5.21 -15.82 18.68
C VAL A 12 -6.48 -16.16 19.44
N SER A 13 -6.42 -16.10 20.77
CA SER A 13 -7.44 -16.75 21.61
C SER A 13 -8.63 -15.87 21.98
N ARG A 14 -8.55 -14.54 21.79
CA ARG A 14 -9.64 -13.59 22.06
C ARG A 14 -9.79 -12.52 20.98
N GLN A 15 -9.58 -12.89 19.72
CA GLN A 15 -9.70 -11.99 18.57
C GLN A 15 -11.10 -11.35 18.43
N ASP A 16 -12.14 -11.96 19.00
CA ASP A 16 -13.50 -11.44 19.10
C ASP A 16 -13.62 -10.25 20.08
N ARG A 17 -12.68 -10.12 21.02
CA ARG A 17 -12.68 -9.05 22.04
C ARG A 17 -11.72 -7.91 21.72
N PHE A 18 -10.78 -8.12 20.79
CA PHE A 18 -9.78 -7.14 20.41
C PHE A 18 -9.94 -6.79 18.93
N ASP A 19 -10.74 -5.76 18.66
CA ASP A 19 -10.92 -5.23 17.31
C ASP A 19 -9.90 -4.12 17.00
N LYS A 20 -9.66 -3.87 15.71
CA LYS A 20 -8.93 -2.72 15.21
C LYS A 20 -9.72 -1.46 15.50
N GLY A 21 -9.20 -0.61 16.36
CA GLY A 21 -9.87 0.62 16.73
C GLY A 21 -9.00 1.55 17.57
N GLY A 22 -9.66 2.53 18.18
CA GLY A 22 -8.99 3.60 18.90
C GLY A 22 -8.54 4.74 17.99
N PRO A 23 -8.08 5.86 18.57
CA PRO A 23 -7.90 7.12 17.85
C PRO A 23 -6.99 7.02 16.62
N VAL A 24 -5.94 6.19 16.69
CA VAL A 24 -4.99 5.99 15.59
C VAL A 24 -5.65 5.29 14.40
N MET A 25 -6.43 4.22 14.64
CA MET A 25 -7.11 3.51 13.54
C MET A 25 -8.31 4.27 12.99
N GLU A 26 -9.04 5.01 13.83
CA GLU A 26 -10.12 5.89 13.38
C GLU A 26 -9.56 7.01 12.47
N ALA A 27 -8.48 7.68 12.89
CA ALA A 27 -7.80 8.67 12.06
C ALA A 27 -7.27 8.07 10.75
N ALA A 28 -6.70 6.87 10.79
CA ALA A 28 -6.29 6.17 9.57
C ALA A 28 -7.49 5.92 8.65
N ARG A 29 -8.61 5.42 9.18
CA ARG A 29 -9.82 5.13 8.41
C ARG A 29 -10.42 6.38 7.77
N GLU A 30 -10.47 7.51 8.48
CA GLU A 30 -10.95 8.78 7.94
C GLU A 30 -10.08 9.32 6.78
N LEU A 31 -8.79 9.01 6.81
CA LEU A 31 -7.81 9.53 5.85
C LEU A 31 -7.62 8.62 4.64
N VAL A 32 -7.49 7.31 4.86
CA VAL A 32 -7.23 6.32 3.79
C VAL A 32 -8.44 5.46 3.42
N GLY A 33 -9.56 5.57 4.13
CA GLY A 33 -10.81 4.84 3.84
C GLY A 33 -11.01 3.59 4.70
N ASN A 34 -12.14 2.90 4.50
CA ASN A 34 -12.53 1.68 5.21
C ASN A 34 -12.10 0.41 4.47
N GLY A 35 -10.79 0.23 4.27
CA GLY A 35 -10.23 -0.96 3.62
C GLY A 35 -9.76 -2.03 4.62
N VAL A 36 -9.29 -3.17 4.11
CA VAL A 36 -8.99 -4.38 4.90
C VAL A 36 -8.00 -4.15 6.07
N ILE A 37 -7.19 -3.09 5.99
CA ILE A 37 -6.23 -2.73 7.04
C ILE A 37 -6.89 -1.94 8.16
N THR A 38 -7.79 -1.01 7.84
CA THR A 38 -8.38 -0.02 8.75
C THR A 38 -9.79 -0.38 9.22
N CYS A 39 -10.48 -1.28 8.53
CA CYS A 39 -11.85 -1.66 8.83
C CYS A 39 -11.99 -2.47 10.13
N LYS A 40 -13.19 -2.42 10.71
CA LYS A 40 -13.56 -3.17 11.92
C LYS A 40 -13.77 -4.66 11.60
N ALA A 41 -13.89 -5.49 12.64
CA ALA A 41 -13.96 -6.95 12.50
C ALA A 41 -15.07 -7.43 11.55
N ASP A 42 -16.27 -6.83 11.62
CA ASP A 42 -17.41 -7.21 10.79
C ASP A 42 -17.17 -6.94 9.31
N ASP A 43 -16.73 -5.72 8.99
CA ASP A 43 -16.34 -5.34 7.64
C ASP A 43 -15.17 -6.19 7.14
N HIS A 44 -14.18 -6.43 7.98
CA HIS A 44 -13.01 -7.26 7.64
C HIS A 44 -13.43 -8.68 7.24
N ARG A 45 -14.42 -9.28 7.92
CA ARG A 45 -14.94 -10.61 7.54
C ARG A 45 -15.54 -10.62 6.14
N ALA A 46 -16.23 -9.54 5.73
CA ALA A 46 -16.81 -9.42 4.39
C ALA A 46 -15.81 -8.97 3.32
N GLN A 47 -14.87 -8.09 3.65
CA GLN A 47 -13.90 -7.49 2.73
C GLN A 47 -12.70 -8.39 2.46
N ARG A 48 -12.25 -9.17 3.45
CA ARG A 48 -11.05 -10.00 3.29
C ARG A 48 -11.17 -11.06 2.18
N PRO A 49 -12.28 -11.78 2.01
CA PRO A 49 -12.46 -12.71 0.88
C PRO A 49 -12.33 -12.06 -0.49
N VAL A 50 -12.70 -10.77 -0.63
CA VAL A 50 -12.55 -10.01 -1.88
C VAL A 50 -11.09 -9.70 -2.20
N VAL A 51 -10.29 -9.34 -1.19
CA VAL A 51 -8.91 -8.89 -1.41
C VAL A 51 -7.92 -10.06 -1.47
N LYS A 52 -8.14 -11.11 -0.68
CA LYS A 52 -7.22 -12.24 -0.51
C LYS A 52 -6.80 -12.93 -1.83
N PRO A 53 -7.69 -13.18 -2.81
CA PRO A 53 -7.32 -13.85 -4.06
C PRO A 53 -6.24 -13.11 -4.85
N ALA A 54 -6.23 -11.77 -4.80
CA ALA A 54 -5.23 -10.95 -5.46
C ALA A 54 -3.79 -11.21 -4.94
N PHE A 55 -3.66 -11.73 -3.71
CA PHE A 55 -2.38 -12.08 -3.09
C PHE A 55 -2.09 -13.58 -3.08
N HIS A 56 -2.84 -14.38 -3.84
CA HIS A 56 -2.56 -15.81 -3.98
C HIS A 56 -1.19 -16.03 -4.66
N ARG A 57 -0.47 -17.09 -4.28
CA ARG A 57 0.89 -17.36 -4.76
C ARG A 57 1.02 -17.35 -6.29
N SER A 58 0.05 -17.92 -6.99
CA SER A 58 0.01 -17.93 -8.47
C SER A 58 -0.12 -16.52 -9.06
N ARG A 59 -0.86 -15.61 -8.41
CA ARG A 59 -0.99 -14.20 -8.82
C ARG A 59 0.29 -13.43 -8.53
N VAL A 60 0.87 -13.63 -7.34
CA VAL A 60 2.14 -12.99 -6.94
C VAL A 60 3.27 -13.37 -7.90
N ALA A 61 3.32 -14.62 -8.37
CA ALA A 61 4.27 -15.05 -9.39
C ALA A 61 4.10 -14.27 -10.71
N GLY A 62 2.88 -13.88 -11.08
CA GLY A 62 2.63 -13.01 -12.24
C GLY A 62 3.13 -11.58 -12.04
N TYR A 63 3.22 -11.11 -10.80
CA TYR A 63 3.68 -9.75 -10.49
C TYR A 63 5.21 -9.60 -10.53
N THR A 64 5.97 -10.70 -10.51
CA THR A 64 7.44 -10.63 -10.47
C THR A 64 8.05 -9.97 -11.69
N GLU A 65 7.40 -10.08 -12.85
CA GLU A 65 7.88 -9.41 -14.07
C GLU A 65 7.70 -7.89 -13.95
N VAL A 66 6.54 -7.43 -13.47
CA VAL A 66 6.31 -6.01 -13.17
C VAL A 66 7.30 -5.51 -12.12
N MET A 67 7.58 -6.32 -11.08
CA MET A 67 8.59 -5.97 -10.07
C MET A 67 9.97 -5.79 -10.69
N ARG A 68 10.40 -6.70 -11.56
CA ARG A 68 11.66 -6.63 -12.30
C ARG A 68 11.74 -5.35 -13.13
N GLU A 69 10.71 -5.05 -13.93
CA GLU A 69 10.65 -3.84 -14.75
C GLU A 69 10.81 -2.57 -13.89
N CYS A 70 10.09 -2.49 -12.77
CA CYS A 70 10.17 -1.35 -11.85
C CYS A 70 11.58 -1.19 -11.25
N VAL A 71 12.22 -2.30 -10.85
CA VAL A 71 13.58 -2.28 -10.31
C VAL A 71 14.55 -1.78 -11.37
N VAL A 72 14.53 -2.37 -12.58
CA VAL A 72 15.40 -1.95 -13.69
C VAL A 72 15.20 -0.47 -14.02
N GLU A 73 13.95 0.00 -14.09
CA GLU A 73 13.63 1.40 -14.35
C GLU A 73 14.19 2.32 -13.25
N ALA A 74 13.95 1.98 -11.98
CA ALA A 74 14.39 2.77 -10.83
C ALA A 74 15.92 2.81 -10.68
N THR A 75 16.62 1.76 -11.10
CA THR A 75 18.09 1.66 -11.03
C THR A 75 18.81 2.06 -12.32
N SER A 76 18.07 2.32 -13.41
CA SER A 76 18.65 2.58 -14.75
C SER A 76 19.60 3.78 -14.81
N SER A 77 19.42 4.75 -13.90
CA SER A 77 20.25 5.95 -13.83
C SER A 77 21.44 5.81 -12.87
N TRP A 78 21.56 4.69 -12.17
CA TRP A 78 22.60 4.49 -11.16
C TRP A 78 23.95 4.26 -11.83
N ARG A 79 25.00 4.81 -11.22
CA ARG A 79 26.39 4.70 -11.71
C ARG A 79 27.29 4.06 -10.67
N ALA A 80 28.32 3.35 -11.13
CA ALA A 80 29.34 2.82 -10.23
C ALA A 80 29.99 3.95 -9.42
N GLY A 81 30.18 3.74 -8.11
CA GLY A 81 30.72 4.73 -7.19
C GLY A 81 29.73 5.83 -6.75
N GLN A 82 28.50 5.83 -7.26
CA GLN A 82 27.48 6.79 -6.83
C GLN A 82 27.06 6.53 -5.37
N VAL A 83 27.03 7.59 -4.57
CA VAL A 83 26.45 7.56 -3.23
C VAL A 83 24.95 7.81 -3.33
N LEU A 84 24.15 6.93 -2.74
CA LEU A 84 22.69 6.98 -2.74
C LEU A 84 22.16 6.96 -1.31
N ASP A 85 21.08 7.70 -1.07
CA ASP A 85 20.22 7.43 0.08
C ASP A 85 19.40 6.17 -0.22
N VAL A 86 19.80 5.05 0.41
CA VAL A 86 19.16 3.75 0.24
C VAL A 86 17.70 3.77 0.70
N GLY A 87 17.37 4.52 1.75
CA GLY A 87 15.99 4.65 2.22
C GLY A 87 15.11 5.28 1.15
N THR A 88 15.54 6.44 0.63
CA THR A 88 14.84 7.14 -0.47
C THR A 88 14.76 6.28 -1.73
N ALA A 89 15.85 5.59 -2.09
CA ALA A 89 15.89 4.70 -3.26
C ALA A 89 14.89 3.54 -3.13
N MET A 90 14.85 2.87 -1.98
CA MET A 90 13.94 1.74 -1.76
C MET A 90 12.49 2.19 -1.65
N TYR A 91 12.24 3.39 -1.15
CA TYR A 91 10.91 4.01 -1.16
C TYR A 91 10.39 4.22 -2.59
N ARG A 92 11.25 4.71 -3.49
CA ARG A 92 10.91 4.85 -4.91
C ARG A 92 10.63 3.51 -5.57
N VAL A 93 11.48 2.51 -5.34
CA VAL A 93 11.28 1.15 -5.89
C VAL A 93 9.96 0.55 -5.39
N ALA A 94 9.73 0.54 -4.08
CA ALA A 94 8.52 -0.03 -3.49
C ALA A 94 7.26 0.71 -3.96
N GLY A 95 7.30 2.05 -4.03
CA GLY A 95 6.20 2.86 -4.55
C GLY A 95 5.81 2.49 -5.98
N LEU A 96 6.80 2.41 -6.88
CA LEU A 96 6.57 2.02 -8.27
C LEU A 96 6.04 0.58 -8.39
N VAL A 97 6.62 -0.36 -7.65
CA VAL A 97 6.19 -1.76 -7.64
C VAL A 97 4.74 -1.89 -7.20
N VAL A 98 4.37 -1.32 -6.06
CA VAL A 98 3.00 -1.42 -5.53
C VAL A 98 2.01 -0.76 -6.47
N ALA A 99 2.33 0.44 -6.99
CA ALA A 99 1.44 1.14 -7.90
C ALA A 99 1.25 0.43 -9.26
N ARG A 100 2.33 -0.12 -9.85
CA ARG A 100 2.25 -0.84 -11.13
C ARG A 100 1.64 -2.24 -11.02
N THR A 101 1.80 -2.91 -9.88
CA THR A 101 1.14 -4.19 -9.64
C THR A 101 -0.37 -4.03 -9.40
N LEU A 102 -0.78 -2.88 -8.83
CA LEU A 102 -2.18 -2.49 -8.74
C LEU A 102 -2.82 -2.27 -10.11
N VAL A 103 -2.14 -1.53 -10.99
CA VAL A 103 -2.66 -1.11 -12.29
C VAL A 103 -1.64 -1.44 -13.38
N SER A 104 -1.62 -2.69 -13.85
CA SER A 104 -0.57 -3.16 -14.78
C SER A 104 -0.87 -2.86 -16.25
N ALA A 105 -2.11 -2.48 -16.58
CA ALA A 105 -2.48 -2.12 -17.94
C ALA A 105 -1.58 -0.99 -18.48
N PRO A 106 -1.18 -1.00 -19.77
CA PRO A 106 -0.34 0.05 -20.35
C PRO A 106 -0.90 1.47 -20.15
N ALA A 107 -2.23 1.63 -20.19
CA ALA A 107 -2.93 2.88 -19.89
C ALA A 107 -2.82 3.29 -18.40
N GLY A 108 -2.62 2.31 -17.52
CA GLY A 108 -2.44 2.49 -16.08
C GLY A 108 -1.04 2.94 -15.67
N ARG A 109 -0.03 2.91 -16.55
CA ARG A 109 1.35 3.31 -16.20
C ARG A 109 1.45 4.76 -15.72
N GLN A 110 0.72 5.67 -16.38
CA GLN A 110 0.69 7.07 -15.95
C GLN A 110 0.00 7.22 -14.59
N ALA A 111 -1.11 6.50 -14.38
CA ALA A 111 -1.80 6.50 -13.10
C ALA A 111 -0.92 5.93 -11.98
N ALA A 112 -0.23 4.81 -12.22
CA ALA A 112 0.71 4.21 -11.27
C ALA A 112 1.85 5.18 -10.91
N GLN A 113 2.39 5.92 -11.88
CA GLN A 113 3.40 6.94 -11.63
C GLN A 113 2.87 8.06 -10.73
N VAL A 114 1.67 8.57 -11.03
CA VAL A 114 1.00 9.59 -10.22
C VAL A 114 0.77 9.09 -8.79
N MET A 115 0.33 7.84 -8.63
CA MET A 115 0.12 7.23 -7.31
C MET A 115 1.43 7.13 -6.53
N ALA A 116 2.50 6.62 -7.16
CA ALA A 116 3.82 6.49 -6.53
C ALA A 116 4.43 7.84 -6.11
N GLU A 117 4.20 8.90 -6.89
CA GLU A 117 4.67 10.26 -6.57
C GLU A 117 3.90 10.94 -5.43
N ALA A 118 2.59 10.73 -5.37
CA ALA A 118 1.73 11.38 -4.36
C ALA A 118 1.77 10.67 -3.00
N LEU A 119 2.06 9.38 -2.99
CA LEU A 119 1.99 8.53 -1.79
C LEU A 119 2.92 8.98 -0.63
N PRO A 120 4.17 9.42 -0.85
CA PRO A 120 5.04 9.84 0.26
C PRO A 120 4.49 11.03 1.05
N GLU A 121 3.90 12.01 0.36
CA GLU A 121 3.29 13.18 1.01
C GLU A 121 2.02 12.79 1.78
N LEU A 122 1.24 11.85 1.23
CA LEU A 122 0.10 11.27 1.95
C LEU A 122 0.57 10.56 3.22
N LEU A 123 1.53 9.63 3.14
CA LEU A 123 2.00 8.85 4.29
C LEU A 123 2.62 9.72 5.38
N ARG A 124 3.40 10.73 4.99
CA ARG A 124 3.97 11.71 5.94
C ARG A 124 2.87 12.49 6.67
N GLY A 125 1.85 12.96 5.95
CA GLY A 125 0.74 13.66 6.58
C GLY A 125 -0.17 12.74 7.40
N LEU A 126 -0.36 11.50 6.98
CA LEU A 126 -1.11 10.46 7.71
C LEU A 126 -0.47 10.20 9.08
N LEU A 127 0.83 9.92 9.12
CA LEU A 127 1.58 9.73 10.37
C LEU A 127 1.46 10.95 11.30
N ARG A 128 1.63 12.16 10.74
CA ARG A 128 1.48 13.40 11.50
C ARG A 128 0.07 13.56 12.09
N ARG A 129 -0.97 13.24 11.33
CA ARG A 129 -2.37 13.34 11.76
C ARG A 129 -2.72 12.29 12.81
N MET A 130 -2.17 11.08 12.71
CA MET A 130 -2.35 10.02 13.72
C MET A 130 -1.65 10.35 15.05
N LEU A 131 -0.53 11.08 15.03
CA LEU A 131 0.25 11.41 16.23
C LEU A 131 -0.16 12.72 16.90
N ILE A 132 -0.84 13.63 16.19
CA ILE A 132 -1.28 14.93 16.71
C ILE A 132 -2.81 14.93 16.82
N PRO A 133 -3.38 14.66 18.00
CA PRO A 133 -4.82 14.60 18.23
C PRO A 133 -5.42 16.01 18.39
N ALA A 134 -5.13 16.89 17.44
CA ALA A 134 -5.58 18.28 17.43
C ALA A 134 -6.10 18.64 16.04
N ASP A 135 -7.36 18.33 15.77
CA ASP A 135 -8.00 18.50 14.45
C ASP A 135 -7.87 19.92 13.91
N TRP A 136 -7.89 20.92 14.78
CA TRP A 136 -7.72 22.32 14.38
C TRP A 136 -6.35 22.58 13.73
N VAL A 137 -5.28 21.91 14.17
CA VAL A 137 -3.92 22.02 13.59
C VAL A 137 -3.92 21.53 12.15
N HIS A 138 -4.73 20.52 11.84
CA HIS A 138 -4.84 19.93 10.50
C HIS A 138 -5.72 20.78 9.57
N ARG A 139 -6.57 21.65 10.12
CA ARG A 139 -7.42 22.61 9.37
C ARG A 139 -6.71 23.92 9.03
N VAL A 140 -5.62 24.27 9.73
CA VAL A 140 -4.82 25.47 9.40
C VAL A 140 -4.15 25.26 8.03
N PRO A 141 -4.18 26.24 7.10
CA PRO A 141 -3.64 26.10 5.74
C PRO A 141 -2.10 26.18 5.69
N THR A 142 -1.41 25.43 6.56
CA THR A 142 0.04 25.31 6.53
C THR A 142 0.50 24.65 5.22
N PRO A 143 1.72 24.93 4.73
CA PRO A 143 2.23 24.30 3.51
C PRO A 143 2.18 22.76 3.56
N ALA A 144 2.45 22.17 4.73
CA ALA A 144 2.38 20.73 4.92
C ALA A 144 0.95 20.17 4.82
N ASN A 145 -0.04 20.86 5.40
CA ASN A 145 -1.44 20.44 5.29
C ASN A 145 -1.93 20.55 3.85
N ARG A 146 -1.59 21.65 3.15
CA ARG A 146 -1.93 21.84 1.73
C ARG A 146 -1.31 20.77 0.83
N ARG A 147 -0.05 20.37 1.07
CA ARG A 147 0.59 19.26 0.33
C ARG A 147 -0.10 17.94 0.58
N PHE A 148 -0.45 17.63 1.83
CA PHE A 148 -1.19 16.42 2.16
C PHE A 148 -2.56 16.40 1.48
N ASP A 149 -3.35 17.47 1.60
CA ASP A 149 -4.69 17.53 1.02
C ASP A 149 -4.63 17.45 -0.52
N ALA A 150 -3.64 18.10 -1.15
CA ALA A 150 -3.39 17.99 -2.59
C ALA A 150 -2.96 16.57 -3.01
N ALA A 151 -2.09 15.92 -2.25
CA ALA A 151 -1.67 14.54 -2.51
C ALA A 151 -2.84 13.55 -2.38
N ARG A 152 -3.67 13.71 -1.34
CA ARG A 152 -4.90 12.94 -1.15
C ARG A 152 -5.86 13.14 -2.32
N ALA A 153 -6.16 14.38 -2.68
CA ALA A 153 -7.07 14.69 -3.79
C ALA A 153 -6.55 14.13 -5.13
N ARG A 154 -5.24 14.21 -5.38
CA ARG A 154 -4.61 13.64 -6.59
C ARG A 154 -4.73 12.12 -6.61
N LEU A 155 -4.47 11.44 -5.49
CA LEU A 155 -4.66 9.99 -5.37
C LEU A 155 -6.11 9.58 -5.58
N ASP A 156 -7.05 10.25 -4.91
CA ASP A 156 -8.48 9.96 -5.02
C ASP A 156 -8.99 10.13 -6.45
N ALA A 157 -8.61 11.22 -7.12
CA ALA A 157 -8.97 11.47 -8.52
C ALA A 157 -8.38 10.39 -9.45
N THR A 158 -7.08 10.10 -9.33
CA THR A 158 -6.41 9.10 -10.17
C THR A 158 -6.99 7.70 -9.95
N ILE A 159 -7.27 7.31 -8.70
CA ILE A 159 -7.90 6.01 -8.40
C ILE A 159 -9.31 5.96 -8.97
N GLY A 160 -10.09 7.03 -8.84
CA GLY A 160 -11.44 7.11 -9.40
C GLY A 160 -11.46 6.97 -10.93
N GLU A 161 -10.54 7.66 -11.62
CA GLU A 161 -10.37 7.53 -13.08
C GLU A 161 -10.00 6.11 -13.49
N VAL A 162 -9.07 5.48 -12.79
CA VAL A 162 -8.68 4.09 -13.05
C VAL A 162 -9.87 3.16 -12.83
N ILE A 163 -10.60 3.27 -11.72
CA ILE A 163 -11.77 2.42 -11.44
C ILE A 163 -12.81 2.58 -12.56
N ALA A 164 -13.11 3.82 -12.97
CA ALA A 164 -14.06 4.08 -14.05
C ALA A 164 -13.63 3.44 -15.39
N GLN A 165 -12.34 3.54 -15.74
CA GLN A 165 -11.79 2.89 -16.92
C GLN A 165 -11.85 1.36 -16.85
N TYR A 166 -11.62 0.79 -15.67
CA TYR A 166 -11.69 -0.65 -15.44
C TYR A 166 -13.13 -1.17 -15.51
N ARG A 167 -14.13 -0.40 -15.09
CA ARG A 167 -15.54 -0.77 -15.23
C ARG A 167 -16.00 -0.78 -16.69
N GLN A 168 -15.45 0.08 -17.54
CA GLN A 168 -15.81 0.17 -18.96
C GLN A 168 -15.14 -0.92 -19.83
N GLN A 169 -14.08 -1.55 -19.35
CA GLN A 169 -13.35 -2.58 -20.10
C GLN A 169 -13.52 -3.95 -19.45
N GLU A 170 -14.37 -4.79 -20.02
CA GLU A 170 -14.77 -6.08 -19.42
C GLU A 170 -13.71 -7.20 -19.51
N GLN A 171 -12.58 -7.04 -20.22
CA GLN A 171 -11.78 -8.20 -20.63
C GLN A 171 -10.32 -8.22 -20.13
N GLY A 172 -9.96 -9.37 -19.53
CA GLY A 172 -8.65 -10.01 -19.69
C GLY A 172 -7.50 -9.57 -18.78
N ARG A 173 -7.72 -8.67 -17.82
CA ARG A 173 -6.65 -8.14 -16.97
C ARG A 173 -6.38 -9.03 -15.76
N GLN A 174 -5.10 -9.26 -15.49
CA GLN A 174 -4.64 -10.10 -14.37
C GLN A 174 -3.91 -9.29 -13.28
N ASP A 175 -4.14 -7.99 -13.21
CA ASP A 175 -3.61 -7.14 -12.13
C ASP A 175 -4.42 -7.24 -10.83
N LEU A 176 -3.84 -6.71 -9.77
CA LEU A 176 -4.39 -6.77 -8.41
C LEU A 176 -5.76 -6.06 -8.36
N LEU A 177 -5.92 -4.90 -9.01
CA LEU A 177 -7.18 -4.18 -9.05
C LEU A 177 -8.31 -4.98 -9.71
N SER A 178 -8.03 -5.64 -10.85
CA SER A 178 -9.03 -6.48 -11.52
C SER A 178 -9.50 -7.62 -10.62
N GLN A 179 -8.59 -8.23 -9.85
CA GLN A 179 -8.95 -9.28 -8.90
C GLN A 179 -9.83 -8.74 -7.77
N ILE A 180 -9.53 -7.57 -7.22
CA ILE A 180 -10.41 -6.92 -6.22
C ILE A 180 -11.79 -6.65 -6.82
N MET A 181 -11.86 -6.14 -8.06
CA MET A 181 -13.13 -5.80 -8.71
C MET A 181 -14.00 -7.00 -9.07
N VAL A 182 -13.40 -8.17 -9.32
CA VAL A 182 -14.12 -9.45 -9.49
C VAL A 182 -14.88 -9.81 -8.22
N GLY A 183 -14.30 -9.53 -7.06
CA GLY A 183 -14.92 -9.76 -5.76
C GLY A 183 -14.65 -11.16 -5.20
N ASP A 184 -15.56 -11.59 -4.33
CA ASP A 184 -15.52 -12.91 -3.71
C ASP A 184 -16.26 -13.91 -4.61
N GLU A 185 -15.50 -14.77 -5.28
CA GLU A 185 -16.05 -15.79 -6.20
C GLU A 185 -16.93 -16.81 -5.47
N ASP A 186 -16.64 -17.11 -4.20
CA ASP A 186 -17.36 -18.14 -3.43
C ASP A 186 -18.77 -17.65 -3.03
N SER A 187 -18.90 -16.37 -2.64
CA SER A 187 -20.18 -15.77 -2.27
C SER A 187 -20.87 -15.01 -3.40
N GLY A 188 -20.17 -14.73 -4.50
CA GLY A 188 -20.62 -13.86 -5.58
C GLY A 188 -20.62 -12.37 -5.23
N ARG A 189 -20.14 -11.97 -4.04
CA ARG A 189 -20.14 -10.58 -3.59
C ARG A 189 -19.13 -9.76 -4.38
N ARG A 190 -19.61 -8.69 -5.02
CA ARG A 190 -18.75 -7.72 -5.72
C ARG A 190 -18.62 -6.42 -4.92
N PRO A 191 -17.41 -5.86 -4.75
CA PRO A 191 -17.25 -4.58 -4.10
C PRO A 191 -17.76 -3.44 -5.00
N GLY A 192 -18.41 -2.47 -4.38
CA GLY A 192 -18.73 -1.19 -5.01
C GLY A 192 -17.50 -0.31 -5.17
N ASP A 193 -17.59 0.77 -5.94
CA ASP A 193 -16.42 1.59 -6.30
C ASP A 193 -15.76 2.27 -5.09
N ALA A 194 -16.54 2.68 -4.09
CA ALA A 194 -16.00 3.21 -2.84
C ALA A 194 -15.16 2.18 -2.08
N GLU A 195 -15.65 0.93 -1.99
CA GLU A 195 -14.90 -0.16 -1.36
C GLU A 195 -13.62 -0.48 -2.16
N VAL A 196 -13.70 -0.53 -3.49
CA VAL A 196 -12.52 -0.73 -4.35
C VAL A 196 -11.49 0.37 -4.11
N ARG A 197 -11.90 1.64 -4.09
CA ARG A 197 -11.01 2.78 -3.81
C ARG A 197 -10.33 2.64 -2.45
N ASP A 198 -11.09 2.24 -1.42
CA ASP A 198 -10.56 2.05 -0.07
C ASP A 198 -9.56 0.89 0.01
N GLN A 199 -9.79 -0.20 -0.74
CA GLN A 199 -8.81 -1.30 -0.84
C GLN A 199 -7.55 -0.86 -1.58
N VAL A 200 -7.66 -0.11 -2.69
CA VAL A 200 -6.49 0.40 -3.43
C VAL A 200 -5.64 1.29 -2.52
N MET A 201 -6.26 2.23 -1.80
CA MET A 201 -5.56 3.09 -0.85
C MET A 201 -4.91 2.30 0.28
N SER A 202 -5.59 1.27 0.79
CA SER A 202 -5.05 0.38 1.82
C SER A 202 -3.81 -0.36 1.34
N VAL A 203 -3.84 -0.94 0.13
CA VAL A 203 -2.70 -1.66 -0.45
C VAL A 203 -1.53 -0.72 -0.72
N LEU A 204 -1.78 0.46 -1.30
CA LEU A 204 -0.75 1.49 -1.50
C LEU A 204 -0.07 1.86 -0.18
N ALA A 205 -0.85 2.19 0.84
CA ALA A 205 -0.30 2.69 2.10
C ALA A 205 0.53 1.63 2.85
N ALA A 206 0.04 0.40 2.96
CA ALA A 206 0.77 -0.64 3.68
C ALA A 206 1.91 -1.28 2.89
N GLY A 207 1.75 -1.42 1.57
CA GLY A 207 2.74 -2.12 0.74
C GLY A 207 4.06 -1.37 0.63
N VAL A 208 4.02 -0.04 0.64
CA VAL A 208 5.20 0.78 0.32
C VAL A 208 6.12 0.97 1.51
N GLU A 209 5.65 1.54 2.63
CA GLU A 209 6.49 1.83 3.80
C GLU A 209 7.17 0.57 4.35
N THR A 210 6.43 -0.53 4.48
CA THR A 210 6.93 -1.79 5.05
C THR A 210 8.01 -2.43 4.17
N SER A 211 7.76 -2.52 2.86
CA SER A 211 8.70 -3.11 1.91
C SER A 211 9.94 -2.25 1.72
N ALA A 212 9.77 -0.93 1.60
CA ALA A 212 10.88 0.01 1.48
C ALA A 212 11.81 -0.06 2.70
N SER A 213 11.22 -0.04 3.90
CA SER A 213 11.96 -0.16 5.16
C SER A 213 12.70 -1.50 5.27
N LEU A 214 12.03 -2.60 4.94
CA LEU A 214 12.66 -3.93 4.94
C LEU A 214 13.88 -3.98 3.99
N LEU A 215 13.72 -3.49 2.77
CA LEU A 215 14.81 -3.47 1.79
C LEU A 215 15.96 -2.58 2.25
N ALA A 216 15.68 -1.40 2.78
CA ALA A 216 16.71 -0.49 3.29
C ALA A 216 17.52 -1.14 4.42
N TRP A 217 16.86 -1.77 5.39
CA TRP A 217 17.54 -2.54 6.44
C TRP A 217 18.32 -3.74 5.89
N THR A 218 17.77 -4.43 4.90
CA THR A 218 18.45 -5.57 4.27
C THR A 218 19.77 -5.12 3.63
N PHE A 219 19.76 -4.05 2.83
CA PHE A 219 20.99 -3.51 2.23
C PHE A 219 21.98 -2.99 3.27
N GLN A 220 21.47 -2.33 4.32
CA GLN A 220 22.31 -1.86 5.43
C GLN A 220 23.01 -3.02 6.15
N LEU A 221 22.30 -4.14 6.37
CA LEU A 221 22.85 -5.33 6.99
C LEU A 221 23.84 -6.05 6.08
N LEU A 222 23.51 -6.23 4.79
CA LEU A 222 24.43 -6.83 3.82
C LEU A 222 25.75 -6.04 3.71
N ALA A 223 25.68 -4.71 3.69
CA ALA A 223 26.87 -3.86 3.67
C ALA A 223 27.73 -3.97 4.94
N ARG A 224 27.14 -4.35 6.08
CA ARG A 224 27.85 -4.58 7.35
C ARG A 224 28.35 -6.02 7.52
N HIS A 225 27.87 -6.94 6.68
CA HIS A 225 28.17 -8.37 6.74
C HIS A 225 28.63 -8.89 5.36
N PRO A 226 29.84 -8.52 4.89
CA PRO A 226 30.32 -8.92 3.57
C PRO A 226 30.35 -10.44 3.37
N GLU A 227 30.58 -11.21 4.42
CA GLU A 227 30.55 -12.68 4.38
C GLU A 227 29.18 -13.24 3.98
N ILE A 228 28.09 -12.56 4.35
CA ILE A 228 26.73 -12.93 3.92
C ILE A 228 26.48 -12.43 2.50
N GLN A 229 26.95 -11.23 2.17
CA GLN A 229 26.85 -10.68 0.82
C GLN A 229 27.51 -11.60 -0.22
N HIS A 230 28.76 -12.04 -0.01
CA HIS A 230 29.47 -12.96 -0.92
C HIS A 230 28.85 -14.36 -1.02
N ARG A 231 27.89 -14.73 -0.15
CA ARG A 231 27.15 -15.99 -0.26
C ARG A 231 25.91 -15.88 -1.15
N LEU A 232 25.39 -14.67 -1.35
CA LEU A 232 24.20 -14.39 -2.15
C LEU A 232 24.53 -14.11 -3.61
N TRP A 233 25.74 -13.60 -3.88
CA TRP A 233 26.26 -13.18 -5.18
C TRP A 233 27.68 -13.72 -5.31
#